data_AF-A0AAW8RQP8-F1
#
_entry.id   AF-A0AAW8RQP8-F1
#
_cell.length_a   1.000
_cell.length_b   1.000
_cell.length_c   1.000
_cell.angle_alpha   90.00
_cell.angle_beta   90.00
_cell.angle_gamma   90.00
#
_symmetry.space_group_name_H-M   'P 1'
#
loop_
_entity.id
_entity.type
_entity.pdbx_description
1 polymer ?
#
loop_
_entity_poly.entity_id
_entity_poly.type
_entity_poly.pdbx_seq_one_letter_code
_entity_poly.pdbx_strand_id
1 'polypeptide(L)'
;MLDDRLTCSNCGTLFYYEEVKNIVKHRKKEMPIRCPNCNEVIKRKLSHGYFVSYELYEESKINLKKKPKYYKNLKTGAIITEKEFKNLVTEEESRFYNLSGNICPGFMDQIIENESIESIENYVPVDLPK
;
A
#
# COMPACT_ATOMS: atom_id res chain seq x y z
N MET A 1 -3.50 18.34 -13.36
CA MET A 1 -4.79 18.73 -12.79
C MET A 1 -5.69 17.51 -12.94
N LEU A 2 -6.06 16.86 -11.83
CA LEU A 2 -6.96 15.71 -11.83
C LEU A 2 -8.38 16.25 -12.03
N ASP A 3 -8.98 16.00 -13.19
CA ASP A 3 -10.30 16.53 -13.50
C ASP A 3 -11.41 15.76 -12.76
N ASP A 4 -12.43 16.51 -12.33
CA ASP A 4 -13.76 16.16 -11.84
C ASP A 4 -13.97 14.74 -11.27
N ARG A 5 -14.21 14.65 -9.95
CA ARG A 5 -14.75 13.44 -9.31
C ARG A 5 -16.13 13.12 -9.90
N LEU A 6 -16.36 11.86 -10.27
CA LEU A 6 -17.61 11.37 -10.82
C LEU A 6 -18.18 10.24 -9.95
N THR A 7 -19.51 10.16 -9.94
CA THR A 7 -20.25 9.06 -9.33
C THR A 7 -20.98 8.31 -10.42
N CYS A 8 -20.84 6.98 -10.46
CA CYS A 8 -21.62 6.15 -11.36
C CYS A 8 -23.07 6.04 -10.88
N SER A 9 -24.04 6.46 -11.71
CA SER A 9 -25.47 6.32 -11.39
C SER A 9 -25.95 4.85 -11.38
N ASN A 10 -25.22 3.94 -12.03
CA ASN A 10 -25.59 2.53 -12.10
C ASN A 10 -25.11 1.73 -10.88
N CYS A 11 -23.82 1.81 -10.53
CA CYS A 11 -23.24 1.03 -9.43
C CYS A 11 -22.89 1.86 -8.17
N GLY A 12 -23.08 3.18 -8.19
CA GLY A 12 -22.76 4.06 -7.06
C GLY A 12 -21.26 4.28 -6.81
N THR A 13 -20.37 3.67 -7.61
CA THR A 13 -18.93 3.83 -7.46
C THR A 13 -18.51 5.28 -7.67
N LEU A 14 -17.75 5.82 -6.72
CA LEU A 14 -17.04 7.09 -6.83
C LEU A 14 -15.70 6.85 -7.52
N PHE A 15 -15.38 7.63 -8.55
CA PHE A 15 -14.15 7.47 -9.32
C PHE A 15 -13.67 8.81 -9.87
N TYR A 16 -12.40 8.91 -10.21
CA TYR A 16 -11.85 10.02 -10.98
C TYR A 16 -11.40 9.51 -12.35
N TYR A 17 -11.16 10.43 -13.29
CA TYR A 17 -10.66 10.06 -14.61
C TYR A 17 -9.50 10.96 -15.03
N GLU A 18 -8.67 10.44 -15.92
CA GLU A 18 -7.51 11.12 -16.48
C GLU A 18 -7.53 11.01 -18.01
N GLU A 19 -7.21 12.10 -18.70
CA GLU A 19 -7.07 12.12 -20.16
C GLU A 19 -5.65 11.76 -20.57
N VAL A 20 -5.47 10.65 -21.26
CA VAL A 20 -4.18 10.22 -21.80
C VAL A 20 -3.99 10.81 -23.19
N LYS A 21 -3.22 11.90 -23.29
CA LYS A 21 -2.99 12.67 -24.53
C LYS A 21 -1.86 12.15 -25.42
N ASN A 22 -1.24 11.02 -25.07
CA ASN A 22 0.04 10.60 -25.66
C ASN A 22 -0.09 9.63 -26.84
N ILE A 23 -1.11 9.80 -27.67
CA ILE A 23 -1.37 8.93 -28.82
C ILE A 23 -1.34 9.80 -30.08
N VAL A 24 -0.37 9.52 -30.95
CA VAL A 24 -0.31 9.81 -32.38
C VAL A 24 -1.41 10.77 -32.88
N LYS A 25 -1.08 12.05 -33.13
CA LYS A 25 -1.95 13.12 -33.70
C LYS A 25 -3.39 12.70 -34.07
N HIS A 26 -4.22 12.39 -33.07
CA HIS A 26 -5.62 12.07 -33.31
C HIS A 26 -6.42 13.36 -33.43
N ARG A 27 -7.34 13.41 -34.40
CA ARG A 27 -8.32 14.49 -34.51
C ARG A 27 -9.22 14.47 -33.27
N LYS A 28 -9.65 15.65 -32.78
CA LYS A 28 -10.60 15.73 -31.65
C LYS A 28 -11.84 14.90 -31.98
N LYS A 29 -12.17 13.96 -31.11
CA LYS A 29 -13.39 13.15 -31.19
C LYS A 29 -14.06 13.09 -29.82
N GLU A 30 -15.36 12.89 -29.80
CA GLU A 30 -16.07 12.57 -28.57
C GLU A 30 -15.62 11.21 -28.04
N MET A 31 -15.08 11.23 -26.82
CA MET A 31 -14.57 10.05 -26.13
C MET A 31 -15.40 9.78 -24.88
N PRO A 32 -15.81 8.52 -24.65
CA PRO A 32 -16.58 8.15 -23.48
C PRO A 32 -15.68 8.04 -22.24
N ILE A 33 -16.19 8.52 -21.11
CA ILE A 33 -15.69 8.25 -19.76
C ILE A 33 -16.54 7.11 -19.21
N ARG A 34 -15.89 6.00 -18.86
CA ARG A 34 -16.55 4.78 -18.41
C ARG A 34 -16.31 4.56 -16.93
N CYS A 35 -17.33 4.06 -16.22
CA CYS A 35 -17.14 3.64 -14.85
C CYS A 35 -16.12 2.48 -14.78
N PRO A 36 -15.13 2.51 -13.88
CA PRO A 36 -14.15 1.43 -13.75
C PRO A 36 -14.76 0.11 -13.28
N ASN A 37 -15.91 0.16 -12.60
CA ASN A 37 -16.55 -1.02 -12.02
C ASN A 37 -17.55 -1.69 -12.99
N CYS A 38 -18.52 -0.94 -13.52
CA CYS A 38 -19.58 -1.48 -14.38
C CYS A 38 -19.41 -1.17 -15.88
N ASN A 39 -18.37 -0.44 -16.28
CA ASN A 39 -18.11 -0.02 -17.66
C ASN A 39 -19.19 0.85 -18.34
N GLU A 40 -20.21 1.27 -17.57
CA GLU A 40 -21.27 2.17 -18.01
C GLU A 40 -20.68 3.52 -18.46
N VAL A 41 -21.23 4.08 -19.54
CA VAL A 41 -20.76 5.37 -20.08
C VAL A 41 -21.42 6.49 -19.29
N ILE A 42 -20.64 7.13 -18.42
CA ILE A 42 -21.15 8.18 -17.52
C ILE A 42 -21.19 9.53 -18.22
N LYS A 43 -20.20 9.81 -19.06
CA LYS A 43 -20.07 11.11 -19.75
C LYS A 43 -19.30 10.94 -21.05
N ARG A 44 -19.51 11.86 -21.99
CA ARG A 44 -18.68 12.00 -23.20
C ARG A 44 -18.03 13.38 -23.21
N LYS A 45 -16.74 13.45 -23.55
CA LYS A 45 -15.99 14.71 -23.68
C LYS A 45 -15.17 14.67 -24.96
N LEU A 46 -15.03 15.83 -25.62
CA LEU A 46 -14.14 15.99 -26.77
C LEU A 46 -12.69 15.91 -26.28
N SER A 47 -11.93 14.95 -26.82
CA SER A 47 -10.56 14.66 -26.43
C SER A 47 -9.70 14.34 -27.66
N HIS A 48 -8.38 14.52 -27.51
CA HIS A 48 -7.38 14.05 -28.47
C HIS A 48 -6.83 12.65 -28.16
N GLY A 49 -7.29 12.04 -27.07
CA GLY A 49 -6.79 10.76 -26.58
C GLY A 49 -7.93 9.87 -26.09
N TYR A 50 -7.69 9.13 -25.01
CA TYR A 50 -8.74 8.39 -24.30
C TYR A 50 -8.75 8.74 -22.81
N PHE A 51 -9.87 8.42 -22.16
CA PHE A 51 -10.01 8.59 -20.72
C PHE A 51 -9.77 7.28 -19.99
N VAL A 52 -8.94 7.31 -18.96
CA VAL A 52 -8.76 6.22 -18.00
C VAL A 52 -9.50 6.60 -16.73
N SER A 53 -10.23 5.66 -16.13
CA SER A 53 -10.99 5.91 -14.90
C SER A 53 -10.46 5.04 -13.77
N TYR A 54 -10.37 5.62 -12.58
CA TYR A 54 -9.79 4.98 -11.40
C TYR A 54 -10.77 5.09 -10.24
N GLU A 55 -11.07 3.96 -9.61
CA GLU A 55 -11.93 3.92 -8.43
C GLU A 55 -11.30 4.71 -7.27
N LEU A 56 -12.12 5.53 -6.61
CA LEU A 56 -11.74 6.18 -5.37
C LEU A 56 -11.93 5.17 -4.24
N TYR A 57 -10.84 4.54 -3.82
CA TYR A 57 -10.79 3.89 -2.52
C TYR A 57 -10.82 4.97 -1.46
N GLU A 58 -11.99 5.20 -0.86
CA GLU A 58 -12.02 6.02 0.34
C GLU A 58 -11.25 5.28 1.46
N GLU A 59 -10.15 5.88 1.91
CA GLU A 59 -9.42 5.46 3.11
C GLU A 59 -10.33 5.38 4.36
N SER A 60 -11.54 5.94 4.30
CA SER A 60 -12.60 5.84 5.31
C SER A 60 -13.09 4.41 5.57
N LYS A 61 -12.90 3.49 4.61
CA LYS A 61 -13.20 2.05 4.76
C LYS A 61 -11.99 1.19 5.10
N ILE A 62 -10.80 1.78 5.18
CA ILE A 62 -9.79 1.21 6.05
C ILE A 62 -10.30 1.59 7.44
N ASN A 63 -11.07 0.69 8.05
CA ASN A 63 -10.91 0.51 9.48
C ASN A 63 -9.41 0.32 9.64
N LEU A 64 -8.67 1.39 9.94
CA LEU A 64 -7.43 1.33 10.68
C LEU A 64 -7.89 0.65 11.95
N LYS A 65 -7.96 -0.70 11.91
CA LYS A 65 -8.08 -1.56 13.08
C LYS A 65 -7.11 -0.90 14.04
N LYS A 66 -7.67 -0.37 15.15
CA LYS A 66 -6.94 0.42 16.14
C LYS A 66 -5.53 -0.14 16.22
N LYS A 67 -4.51 0.70 16.03
CA LYS A 67 -3.12 0.23 16.04
C LYS A 67 -2.96 -0.72 17.24
N PRO A 68 -2.53 -1.96 16.99
CA PRO A 68 -2.50 -2.95 18.04
C PRO A 68 -1.55 -2.44 19.12
N LYS A 69 -2.06 -2.35 20.35
CA LYS A 69 -1.31 -1.78 21.47
C LYS A 69 -0.17 -2.72 21.91
N TYR A 70 -0.32 -4.00 21.63
CA TYR A 70 0.55 -5.06 22.06
C TYR A 70 0.85 -6.02 20.92
N TYR A 71 2.03 -6.63 20.97
CA TYR A 71 2.50 -7.64 20.04
C TYR A 71 2.99 -8.85 20.84
N LYS A 72 2.66 -10.05 20.39
CA LYS A 72 3.07 -11.30 21.04
C LYS A 72 4.02 -12.07 20.14
N ASN A 73 5.16 -12.49 20.69
CA ASN A 73 6.08 -13.40 20.03
C ASN A 73 5.49 -14.82 20.02
N LEU A 74 5.37 -15.44 18.85
CA LEU A 74 4.82 -16.78 18.70
C LEU A 74 5.75 -17.88 19.23
N LYS A 75 7.06 -17.65 19.26
CA LYS A 75 8.06 -18.62 19.73
C LYS A 75 8.24 -18.57 21.25
N THR A 76 8.39 -17.37 21.80
CA THR A 76 8.69 -17.19 23.23
C THR A 76 7.46 -16.90 24.08
N GLY A 77 6.34 -16.50 23.46
CA GLY A 77 5.14 -16.06 24.16
C GLY A 77 5.26 -14.68 24.79
N ALA A 78 6.40 -14.00 24.65
CA ALA A 78 6.63 -12.66 25.20
C ALA A 78 5.66 -11.64 24.59
N ILE A 79 5.18 -10.71 25.42
CA ILE A 79 4.26 -9.64 25.02
C ILE A 79 4.98 -8.31 25.17
N ILE A 80 5.02 -7.53 24.10
CA ILE A 80 5.66 -6.21 24.07
C ILE A 80 4.66 -5.14 23.62
N THR A 81 4.94 -3.89 23.96
CA THR A 81 4.14 -2.72 23.59
C THR A 81 4.46 -2.22 22.18
N GLU A 82 3.59 -1.38 21.61
CA GLU A 82 3.84 -0.72 20.32
C GLU A 82 5.17 0.07 20.29
N LYS A 83 5.58 0.67 21.42
CA LYS A 83 6.84 1.43 21.50
C LYS A 83 8.06 0.51 21.41
N GLU A 84 8.05 -0.59 22.15
CA GLU A 84 9.12 -1.58 22.14
C GLU A 84 9.23 -2.26 20.78
N PHE A 85 8.09 -2.59 20.15
CA PHE A 85 8.06 -3.13 18.79
C PHE A 85 8.71 -2.17 17.78
N LYS A 86 8.41 -0.87 17.85
CA LYS A 86 9.05 0.13 16.97
C LYS A 86 10.56 0.20 17.17
N ASN A 87 11.02 0.16 18.42
CA ASN A 87 12.45 0.17 18.71
C ASN A 87 13.15 -1.05 18.10
N LEU A 88 12.55 -2.25 18.22
CA LEU A 88 13.07 -3.46 17.59
C LEU A 88 13.17 -3.34 16.06
N VAL A 89 12.12 -2.82 15.41
CA VAL A 89 12.12 -2.57 13.95
C VAL A 89 13.25 -1.62 13.57
N THR A 90 13.39 -0.50 14.28
CA THR A 90 14.44 0.47 13.96
C THR A 90 15.84 -0.08 14.21
N GLU A 91 16.02 -0.94 15.21
CA GLU A 91 17.30 -1.59 15.48
C GLU A 91 17.65 -2.63 14.41
N GLU A 92 16.70 -3.45 13.97
CA GLU A 92 16.91 -4.41 12.88
C GLU A 92 17.19 -3.71 11.55
N GLU A 93 16.43 -2.66 11.21
CA GLU A 93 16.68 -1.84 10.02
C GLU A 93 18.07 -1.21 10.08
N SER A 94 18.44 -0.62 11.22
CA SER A 94 19.77 -0.04 11.42
C SER A 94 20.89 -1.08 11.31
N ARG A 95 20.69 -2.29 11.81
CA ARG A 95 21.65 -3.41 11.63
C ARG A 95 21.75 -3.81 10.17
N PHE A 96 20.65 -3.91 9.45
CA PHE A 96 20.63 -4.22 8.02
C PHE A 96 21.39 -3.17 7.19
N TYR A 97 21.18 -1.89 7.48
CA TYR A 97 21.90 -0.79 6.84
C TYR A 97 23.40 -0.83 7.15
N ASN A 98 23.79 -1.09 8.40
CA ASN A 98 25.20 -1.21 8.78
C ASN A 98 25.90 -2.45 8.19
N LEU A 99 25.21 -3.60 8.09
CA LEU A 99 25.70 -4.79 7.39
C LEU A 99 25.88 -4.52 5.89
N SER A 100 24.93 -3.82 5.26
CA SER A 100 25.00 -3.52 3.82
C SER A 100 26.18 -2.61 3.42
N GLY A 101 26.79 -1.93 4.40
CA GLY A 101 27.91 -1.02 4.18
C GLY A 101 29.30 -1.69 4.14
N ASN A 102 29.46 -2.95 4.56
CA ASN A 102 30.79 -3.57 4.72
C ASN A 102 30.76 -5.13 4.68
N ILE A 103 30.17 -5.76 3.66
CA ILE A 103 30.22 -7.24 3.56
C ILE A 103 30.78 -7.70 2.21
N CYS A 104 32.00 -8.24 2.30
CA CYS A 104 32.54 -9.19 1.33
C CYS A 104 31.62 -10.43 1.25
N PRO A 105 31.32 -10.95 0.04
CA PRO A 105 30.27 -11.95 -0.20
C PRO A 105 30.46 -13.32 0.49
N GLY A 106 31.56 -13.56 1.22
CA GLY A 106 31.83 -14.79 1.96
C GLY A 106 31.56 -14.76 3.47
N PHE A 107 31.11 -13.63 4.04
CA PHE A 107 30.85 -13.51 5.49
C PHE A 107 29.37 -13.68 5.87
N MET A 108 28.45 -13.69 4.90
CA MET A 108 27.02 -13.88 5.17
C MET A 108 26.69 -15.28 5.69
N ASP A 109 27.43 -16.30 5.27
CA ASP A 109 27.14 -17.69 5.67
C ASP A 109 27.46 -17.96 7.16
N GLN A 110 28.34 -17.16 7.80
CA GLN A 110 28.72 -17.35 9.21
C GLN A 110 27.80 -16.62 10.21
N ILE A 111 27.08 -15.58 9.81
CA ILE A 111 26.20 -14.82 10.71
C ILE A 111 24.86 -15.53 10.90
N ILE A 112 24.36 -16.23 9.87
CA ILE A 112 23.05 -16.89 9.90
C ILE A 112 23.01 -18.02 10.94
N GLU A 113 24.14 -18.64 11.25
CA GLU A 113 24.18 -19.82 12.14
C GLU A 113 24.26 -19.49 13.64
N ASN A 114 24.62 -18.27 14.07
CA ASN A 114 25.09 -18.04 15.44
C ASN A 114 24.27 -17.11 16.34
N GLU A 115 23.15 -16.56 15.90
CA GLU A 115 22.29 -15.82 16.84
C GLU A 115 20.87 -16.38 16.81
N SER A 116 20.40 -16.77 18.00
CA SER A 116 18.99 -16.97 18.31
C SER A 116 18.26 -15.63 18.18
N ILE A 117 18.11 -15.15 16.95
CA ILE A 117 17.49 -13.86 16.64
C ILE A 117 16.00 -14.04 16.89
N GLU A 118 15.46 -13.28 17.84
CA GLU A 118 14.03 -13.06 17.96
C GLU A 118 13.56 -12.25 16.74
N SER A 119 13.46 -12.90 15.58
CA SER A 119 13.11 -12.19 14.35
C SER A 119 11.75 -11.51 14.52
N ILE A 120 11.68 -10.23 14.12
CA ILE A 120 10.44 -9.43 14.14
C ILE A 120 9.27 -10.16 13.50
N GLU A 121 9.54 -11.02 12.52
CA GLU A 121 8.58 -11.91 11.86
C GLU A 121 7.77 -12.79 12.84
N ASN A 122 8.28 -13.06 14.04
CA ASN A 122 7.60 -13.87 15.04
C ASN A 122 6.58 -13.08 15.88
N TYR A 123 6.50 -11.75 15.74
CA TYR A 123 5.59 -10.91 16.53
C TYR A 123 4.27 -10.66 15.78
N VAL A 124 3.17 -11.06 16.41
CA VAL A 124 1.81 -10.87 15.87
C VAL A 124 1.04 -9.86 16.71
N PRO A 125 0.27 -8.95 16.10
CA PRO A 125 -0.55 -8.00 16.85
C PRO A 125 -1.61 -8.71 17.68
N VAL A 126 -1.73 -8.31 18.96
CA VAL A 126 -2.73 -8.84 19.89
C VAL A 126 -3.50 -7.70 20.54
N ASP A 127 -4.82 -7.83 20.53
CA ASP A 127 -5.68 -6.99 21.36
C ASP A 127 -5.67 -7.58 22.77
N LEU A 128 -4.95 -6.97 23.70
CA LEU A 128 -5.05 -7.28 25.13
C LEU A 128 -5.88 -6.20 25.85
N PRO A 129 -7.19 -6.43 26.02
CA PRO A 129 -8.02 -5.66 26.92
C PRO A 129 -8.33 -6.42 28.23
N LYS A 130 -7.91 -5.80 29.34
CA LYS A 130 -8.23 -6.03 30.78
C LYS A 130 -7.93 -7.40 31.38
#